data_AF-A0A8J2PUP8-F1
#
_entry.id   AF-A0A8J2PUP8-F1
#
_cell.length_a   1.000
_cell.length_b   1.000
_cell.length_c   1.000
_cell.angle_alpha   90.00
_cell.angle_beta   90.00
_cell.angle_gamma   90.00
#
_symmetry.space_group_name_H-M   'P 1'
#
loop_
_entity.id
_entity.type
_entity.pdbx_description
1 polymer ?
#
loop_
_entity_poly.entity_id
_entity_poly.type
_entity_poly.pdbx_seq_one_letter_code
_entity_poly.pdbx_strand_id
1 'polypeptide(L)'
;MSVIRTVISAFRTSKTYVLSTDQCRVFIQYALAEMDCHSDDVITLLIKFLENNANIRRDLTQGMIAEISRVLISPDNIQRKHFAQQIADAFVKRFPDARLKNDAIVIKAYRSICVQDRTVHNAIVELFSAAATPACSMDHKISALAQIARSQPCVVLRHLPLLSACLASVAQLPARQLRTNSYQSLLQYIPKLLLDLAPQSFEEADRLQSIMQTFFTLFENVGCGRTWIPLAQVLQNMCVAYLELNAKSAKSYFLTQIEAIKQLCLCLKSPSSKILIDAIMYLNRVEE
;
A
#
# COMPACT_ATOMS: atom_id res chain seq x y z
N MET A 1 19.54 -31.28 -3.35
CA MET A 1 18.35 -30.84 -2.60
C MET A 1 18.74 -29.65 -1.75
N SER A 2 17.95 -28.58 -1.75
CA SER A 2 18.26 -27.37 -1.00
C SER A 2 17.85 -27.52 0.47
N VAL A 3 18.82 -27.40 1.38
CA VAL A 3 18.58 -27.57 2.83
C VAL A 3 17.71 -26.43 3.34
N ILE A 4 17.98 -25.19 2.88
CA ILE A 4 17.22 -24.01 3.28
C ILE A 4 15.77 -24.08 2.79
N ARG A 5 15.50 -24.60 1.59
CA ARG A 5 14.12 -24.82 1.11
C ARG A 5 13.38 -25.82 2.00
N THR A 6 14.05 -26.90 2.39
CA THR A 6 13.48 -27.91 3.30
C THR A 6 13.20 -27.32 4.67
N VAL A 7 14.12 -26.55 5.25
CA VAL A 7 13.95 -25.88 6.55
C VAL A 7 12.80 -24.86 6.50
N ILE A 8 12.72 -24.04 5.45
CA ILE A 8 11.62 -23.09 5.26
C ILE A 8 10.28 -23.82 5.12
N SER A 9 10.25 -24.92 4.36
CA SER A 9 9.05 -25.73 4.19
C SER A 9 8.60 -26.36 5.51
N ALA A 10 9.53 -26.96 6.25
CA ALA A 10 9.26 -27.56 7.56
C ALA A 10 8.78 -26.51 8.59
N PHE A 11 9.36 -25.32 8.58
CA PHE A 11 8.90 -24.22 9.43
C PHE A 11 7.48 -23.76 9.09
N ARG A 12 7.12 -23.76 7.80
CA ARG A 12 5.75 -23.44 7.37
C ARG A 12 4.75 -24.50 7.82
N THR A 13 5.14 -25.78 7.85
CA THR A 13 4.26 -26.88 8.24
C THR A 13 4.17 -27.10 9.74
N SER A 14 5.21 -26.74 10.51
CA SER A 14 5.31 -27.09 11.94
C SER A 14 4.32 -26.36 12.86
N LYS A 15 3.56 -25.38 12.35
CA LYS A 15 2.69 -24.46 13.14
C LYS A 15 3.41 -23.84 14.34
N THR A 16 4.75 -23.87 14.38
CA THR A 16 5.54 -23.31 15.46
C THR A 16 5.67 -21.82 15.21
N TYR A 17 5.17 -21.02 16.13
CA TYR A 17 5.05 -19.57 15.92
C TYR A 17 6.27 -18.77 16.35
N VAL A 18 7.19 -19.37 17.09
CA VAL A 18 8.41 -18.74 17.64
C VAL A 18 9.59 -19.67 17.40
N LEU A 19 10.72 -19.11 16.92
CA LEU A 19 12.01 -19.80 16.96
C LEU A 19 12.81 -19.31 18.16
N SER A 20 13.45 -20.23 18.87
CA SER A 20 14.45 -19.86 19.88
C SER A 20 15.69 -19.24 19.21
N THR A 21 16.49 -18.53 19.99
CA THR A 21 17.78 -17.98 19.52
C THR A 21 18.67 -19.07 18.93
N ASP A 22 18.69 -20.27 19.52
CA ASP A 22 19.46 -21.40 19.00
C ASP A 22 18.93 -21.91 17.67
N GLN A 23 17.61 -21.94 17.49
CA GLN A 23 17.01 -22.31 16.21
C GLN A 23 17.29 -21.26 15.12
N CYS A 24 17.23 -19.97 15.44
CA CYS A 24 17.67 -18.91 14.53
C CYS A 24 19.15 -19.05 14.14
N ARG A 25 20.02 -19.37 15.12
CA ARG A 25 21.45 -19.60 14.87
C ARG A 25 21.66 -20.76 13.91
N VAL A 26 21.03 -21.91 14.17
CA VAL A 26 21.14 -23.10 13.31
C VAL A 26 20.61 -22.81 11.91
N PHE A 27 19.51 -22.07 11.79
CA PHE A 27 18.97 -21.65 10.50
C PHE A 27 20.01 -20.83 9.71
N ILE A 28 20.57 -19.78 10.32
CA ILE A 28 21.57 -18.94 9.65
C ILE A 28 22.82 -19.74 9.31
N GLN A 29 23.23 -20.72 10.13
CA GLN A 29 24.33 -21.62 9.80
C GLN A 29 24.04 -22.46 8.56
N TYR A 30 22.83 -23.01 8.41
CA TYR A 30 22.44 -23.71 7.19
C TYR A 30 22.44 -22.79 5.97
N ALA A 31 21.93 -21.56 6.12
CA ALA A 31 21.95 -20.57 5.05
C ALA A 31 23.39 -20.26 4.61
N LEU A 32 24.28 -19.96 5.55
CA LEU A 32 25.68 -19.67 5.26
C LEU A 32 26.43 -20.86 4.66
N ALA A 33 26.13 -22.08 5.08
CA ALA A 33 26.72 -23.28 4.50
C ALA A 33 26.23 -23.54 3.06
N GLU A 34 24.98 -23.21 2.74
CA GLU A 34 24.43 -23.39 1.40
C GLU A 34 24.82 -22.27 0.43
N MET A 35 25.21 -21.10 0.95
CA MET A 35 25.74 -19.99 0.16
C MET A 35 27.02 -20.35 -0.60
N ASP A 36 27.78 -21.34 -0.14
CA ASP A 36 28.97 -21.84 -0.85
C ASP A 36 28.65 -22.39 -2.24
N CYS A 37 27.46 -22.97 -2.42
CA CYS A 37 27.04 -23.57 -3.68
C CYS A 37 26.03 -22.71 -4.45
N HIS A 38 25.16 -21.98 -3.75
CA HIS A 38 23.95 -21.38 -4.32
C HIS A 38 23.63 -19.98 -3.73
N SER A 39 24.61 -19.08 -3.65
CA SER A 39 24.48 -17.77 -2.98
C SER A 39 23.22 -16.98 -3.36
N ASP A 40 22.95 -16.78 -4.65
CA ASP A 40 21.84 -15.92 -5.10
C ASP A 40 20.45 -16.52 -4.81
N ASP A 41 20.30 -17.85 -4.92
CA ASP A 41 19.05 -18.55 -4.59
C ASP A 41 18.80 -18.49 -3.08
N VAL A 42 19.85 -18.72 -2.27
CA VAL A 42 19.78 -18.68 -0.81
C VAL A 42 19.41 -17.28 -0.32
N ILE A 43 20.04 -16.23 -0.85
CA ILE A 43 19.70 -14.83 -0.52
C ILE A 43 18.24 -14.56 -0.88
N THR A 44 17.81 -14.93 -2.09
CA THR A 44 16.43 -14.71 -2.53
C THR A 44 15.41 -15.41 -1.64
N LEU A 45 15.67 -16.67 -1.27
CA LEU A 45 14.80 -17.46 -0.40
C LEU A 45 14.75 -16.89 1.01
N LEU A 46 15.89 -16.50 1.57
CA LEU A 46 15.99 -15.95 2.92
C LEU A 46 15.32 -14.57 3.00
N ILE A 47 15.55 -13.68 2.03
CA ILE A 47 14.89 -12.36 2.01
C ILE A 47 13.38 -12.52 1.87
N LYS A 48 12.89 -13.35 0.94
CA LYS A 48 11.45 -13.65 0.84
C LYS A 48 10.88 -14.25 2.12
N PHE A 49 11.64 -15.11 2.81
CA PHE A 49 11.21 -15.66 4.09
C PHE A 49 11.09 -14.58 5.16
N LEU A 50 12.08 -13.69 5.28
CA LEU A 50 12.07 -12.59 6.25
C LEU A 50 10.98 -11.56 5.94
N GLU A 51 10.72 -11.24 4.66
CA GLU A 51 9.63 -10.36 4.24
C GLU A 51 8.26 -10.91 4.66
N ASN A 52 7.99 -12.18 4.35
CA ASN A 52 6.72 -12.83 4.70
C ASN A 52 6.48 -12.86 6.22
N ASN A 53 7.56 -12.91 7.01
CA ASN A 53 7.47 -12.96 8.47
C ASN A 53 7.62 -11.59 9.14
N ALA A 54 8.19 -10.57 8.48
CA ALA A 54 8.44 -9.25 9.08
C ALA A 54 7.17 -8.59 9.62
N ASN A 55 6.02 -8.83 8.99
CA ASN A 55 4.73 -8.27 9.39
C ASN A 55 3.95 -9.16 10.38
N ILE A 56 4.22 -10.47 10.40
CA ILE A 56 3.46 -11.46 11.17
C ILE A 56 4.20 -11.88 12.45
N ARG A 57 5.53 -11.99 12.38
CA ARG A 57 6.43 -12.59 13.38
C ARG A 57 7.72 -11.77 13.49
N ARG A 58 7.63 -10.64 14.21
CA ARG A 58 8.74 -9.67 14.35
C ARG A 58 9.91 -10.21 15.16
N ASP A 59 9.62 -11.01 16.17
CA ASP A 59 10.57 -11.73 17.01
C ASP A 59 11.48 -12.65 16.18
N LEU A 60 10.90 -13.37 15.22
CA LEU A 60 11.65 -14.22 14.28
C LEU A 60 12.62 -13.40 13.42
N THR A 61 12.11 -12.35 12.77
CA THR A 61 12.94 -11.52 11.89
C THR A 61 14.05 -10.82 12.68
N GLN A 62 13.75 -10.34 13.90
CA GLN A 62 14.77 -9.79 14.81
C GLN A 62 15.81 -10.83 15.24
N GLY A 63 15.38 -12.05 15.57
CA GLY A 63 16.27 -13.15 15.92
C GLY A 63 17.24 -13.47 14.78
N MET A 64 16.74 -13.59 13.55
CA MET A 64 17.56 -13.83 12.37
C MET A 64 18.56 -12.69 12.11
N ILE A 65 18.14 -11.44 12.24
CA ILE A 65 18.99 -10.26 12.04
C ILE A 65 20.09 -10.17 13.11
N ALA A 66 19.76 -10.51 14.36
CA ALA A 66 20.72 -10.56 15.45
C ALA A 66 21.80 -11.63 15.19
N GLU A 67 21.42 -12.79 14.66
CA GLU A 67 22.37 -13.84 14.26
C GLU A 67 23.25 -13.42 13.09
N ILE A 68 22.69 -12.80 12.05
CA ILE A 68 23.48 -12.27 10.91
C ILE A 68 24.48 -11.22 11.41
N SER A 69 24.03 -10.29 12.26
CA SER A 69 24.90 -9.28 12.86
C SER A 69 26.00 -9.89 13.73
N ARG A 70 25.71 -10.98 14.46
CA ARG A 70 26.72 -11.71 15.23
C ARG A 70 27.79 -12.31 14.33
N VAL A 71 27.40 -12.89 13.19
CA VAL A 71 28.36 -13.44 12.22
C VAL A 71 29.23 -12.34 11.60
N LEU A 72 28.66 -11.16 11.33
CA LEU A 72 29.43 -10.02 10.81
C LEU A 72 30.46 -9.46 11.81
N ILE A 73 30.12 -9.44 13.09
CA ILE A 73 31.01 -8.97 14.17
C ILE A 73 32.05 -10.05 14.55
N SER A 74 31.79 -11.32 14.23
CA SER A 74 32.68 -12.44 14.55
C SER A 74 34.07 -12.24 13.93
N PRO A 75 35.16 -12.42 14.71
CA PRO A 75 36.53 -12.39 14.19
C PRO A 75 36.86 -13.63 13.35
N ASP A 76 36.08 -14.71 13.49
CA ASP A 76 36.35 -15.99 12.85
C ASP A 76 35.63 -16.14 11.50
N ASN A 77 36.35 -16.75 10.55
CA ASN A 77 35.87 -17.21 9.25
C ASN A 77 35.46 -16.09 8.26
N ILE A 78 36.46 -15.59 7.53
CA ILE A 78 36.36 -14.53 6.51
C ILE A 78 35.28 -14.84 5.45
N GLN A 79 35.17 -16.10 5.03
CA GLN A 79 34.20 -16.54 4.02
C GLN A 79 32.75 -16.42 4.54
N ARG A 80 32.50 -16.86 5.77
CA ARG A 80 31.19 -16.68 6.41
C ARG A 80 30.84 -15.21 6.63
N LYS A 81 31.82 -14.37 6.96
CA LYS A 81 31.62 -12.92 7.06
C LYS A 81 31.23 -12.31 5.72
N HIS A 82 31.89 -12.70 4.63
CA HIS A 82 31.54 -12.27 3.27
C HIS A 82 30.10 -12.67 2.89
N PHE A 83 29.67 -13.87 3.24
CA PHE A 83 28.30 -14.31 3.01
C PHE A 83 27.27 -13.58 3.87
N ALA A 84 27.55 -13.40 5.16
CA ALA A 84 26.70 -12.59 6.03
C ALA A 84 26.59 -11.15 5.53
N GLN A 85 27.66 -10.60 4.93
CA GLN A 85 27.66 -9.28 4.32
C GLN A 85 26.73 -9.21 3.12
N GLN A 86 26.76 -10.20 2.21
CA GLN A 86 25.83 -10.25 1.08
C GLN A 86 24.37 -10.33 1.53
N ILE A 87 24.07 -11.12 2.57
CA ILE A 87 22.73 -11.20 3.16
C ILE A 87 22.34 -9.84 3.76
N ALA A 88 23.24 -9.20 4.50
CA ALA A 88 23.00 -7.90 5.13
C ALA A 88 22.76 -6.79 4.10
N ASP A 89 23.52 -6.77 3.01
CA ASP A 89 23.35 -5.82 1.91
C ASP A 89 22.03 -6.03 1.19
N ALA A 90 21.65 -7.29 0.93
CA ALA A 90 20.35 -7.63 0.36
C ALA A 90 19.20 -7.22 1.30
N PHE A 91 19.37 -7.41 2.61
CA PHE A 91 18.42 -6.98 3.62
C PHE A 91 18.28 -5.46 3.67
N VAL A 92 19.37 -4.71 3.73
CA VAL A 92 19.34 -3.23 3.75
C VAL A 92 18.74 -2.65 2.47
N LYS A 93 19.01 -3.25 1.30
CA LYS A 93 18.38 -2.83 0.03
C LYS A 93 16.87 -3.02 0.04
N ARG A 94 16.38 -4.05 0.75
CA ARG A 94 14.97 -4.43 0.74
C ARG A 94 14.16 -3.81 1.87
N PHE A 95 14.80 -3.47 3.00
CA PHE A 95 14.17 -2.88 4.18
C PHE A 95 14.66 -1.43 4.38
N PRO A 96 13.85 -0.41 4.02
CA PRO A 96 14.28 1.00 4.00
C PRO A 96 14.65 1.56 5.40
N ASP A 97 14.20 0.91 6.47
CA ASP A 97 14.49 1.28 7.86
C ASP A 97 15.74 0.59 8.43
N ALA A 98 16.35 -0.34 7.68
CA ALA A 98 17.58 -1.02 8.06
C ALA A 98 18.80 -0.28 7.52
N ARG A 99 19.87 -0.24 8.30
CA ARG A 99 21.17 0.30 7.88
C ARG A 99 22.28 -0.59 8.42
N LEU A 100 23.33 -0.77 7.63
CA LEU A 100 24.57 -1.36 8.12
C LEU A 100 25.34 -0.28 8.90
N LYS A 101 25.64 -0.52 10.17
CA LYS A 101 26.48 0.35 11.00
C LYS A 101 27.42 -0.52 11.83
N ASN A 102 28.73 -0.30 11.69
CA ASN A 102 29.77 -1.03 12.42
C ASN A 102 29.61 -2.56 12.32
N ASP A 103 29.50 -3.10 11.10
CA ASP A 103 29.29 -4.54 10.84
C ASP A 103 28.07 -5.14 11.57
N ALA A 104 27.08 -4.31 11.92
CA ALA A 104 25.82 -4.76 12.46
C ALA A 104 24.66 -4.17 11.66
N ILE A 105 23.60 -4.96 11.49
CA ILE A 105 22.36 -4.47 10.90
C ILE A 105 21.62 -3.73 12.01
N VAL A 106 21.63 -2.41 11.94
CA VAL A 106 20.86 -1.55 12.85
C VAL A 106 19.55 -1.19 12.17
N ILE A 107 18.46 -1.68 12.73
CA ILE A 107 17.11 -1.30 12.31
C ILE A 107 16.74 -0.06 13.11
N LYS A 108 16.72 1.12 12.47
CA LYS A 108 16.53 2.41 13.16
C LYS A 108 15.18 2.51 13.89
N ALA A 109 14.22 1.73 13.44
CA ALA A 109 13.17 1.15 14.25
C ALA A 109 12.43 0.19 13.31
N TYR A 110 12.19 -1.05 13.73
CA TYR A 110 10.90 -1.64 13.39
C TYR A 110 9.89 -0.71 14.05
N ARG A 111 9.43 0.34 13.35
CA ARG A 111 8.40 1.21 13.91
C ARG A 111 7.27 0.29 14.35
N SER A 112 6.85 0.39 15.62
CA SER A 112 5.66 -0.34 16.05
C SER A 112 4.56 -0.11 15.01
N ILE A 113 3.72 -1.11 14.72
CA ILE A 113 2.58 -0.92 13.82
C ILE A 113 1.84 0.37 14.21
N CYS A 114 1.73 0.64 15.52
CA CYS A 114 1.18 1.88 16.08
C CYS A 114 1.91 3.17 15.64
N VAL A 115 3.24 3.17 15.47
CA VAL A 115 4.01 4.35 15.05
C VAL A 115 3.88 4.57 13.54
N GLN A 116 3.88 3.50 12.73
CA GLN A 116 3.60 3.61 11.30
C GLN A 116 2.16 4.09 11.08
N ASP A 117 1.21 3.48 11.77
CA ASP A 117 -0.20 3.86 11.73
C ASP A 117 -0.39 5.30 12.18
N ARG A 118 0.23 5.72 13.29
CA ARG A 118 0.20 7.12 13.73
C ARG A 118 0.82 8.06 12.71
N THR A 119 1.88 7.66 12.01
CA THR A 119 2.50 8.48 10.96
C THR A 119 1.54 8.69 9.79
N VAL A 120 0.91 7.60 9.31
CA VAL A 120 -0.07 7.66 8.22
C VAL A 120 -1.31 8.44 8.63
N HIS A 121 -1.84 8.17 9.83
CA HIS A 121 -2.95 8.88 10.42
C HIS A 121 -2.68 10.38 10.47
N ASN A 122 -1.54 10.80 11.03
CA ASN A 122 -1.17 12.21 11.09
C ASN A 122 -1.02 12.81 9.69
N ALA A 123 -0.40 12.10 8.74
CA ALA A 123 -0.25 12.58 7.38
C ALA A 123 -1.61 12.81 6.68
N ILE A 124 -2.57 11.91 6.88
CA ILE A 124 -3.95 12.07 6.37
C ILE A 124 -4.63 13.26 7.04
N VAL A 125 -4.62 13.33 8.38
CA VAL A 125 -5.27 14.43 9.12
C VAL A 125 -4.65 15.78 8.74
N GLU A 126 -3.33 15.87 8.64
CA GLU A 126 -2.63 17.07 8.20
C GLU A 126 -2.98 17.47 6.78
N LEU A 127 -3.13 16.51 5.86
CA LEU A 127 -3.53 16.77 4.48
C LEU A 127 -4.93 17.41 4.41
N PHE A 128 -5.90 16.87 5.15
CA PHE A 128 -7.25 17.42 5.21
C PHE A 128 -7.31 18.77 5.94
N SER A 129 -6.52 18.93 7.00
CA SER A 129 -6.41 20.19 7.73
C SER A 129 -5.76 21.30 6.89
N ALA A 130 -4.75 20.95 6.09
CA ALA A 130 -4.13 21.87 5.14
C ALA A 130 -5.13 22.32 4.08
N ALA A 131 -6.00 21.43 3.60
CA ALA A 131 -7.04 21.78 2.64
C ALA A 131 -8.05 22.81 3.20
N ALA A 132 -8.33 22.75 4.50
CA ALA A 132 -9.17 23.72 5.20
C ALA A 132 -8.49 25.09 5.41
N THR A 133 -7.18 25.20 5.18
CA THR A 133 -6.40 26.41 5.42
C THR A 133 -6.03 27.08 4.08
N PRO A 134 -6.63 28.23 3.70
CA PRO A 134 -6.52 28.79 2.36
C PRO A 134 -5.10 29.15 1.88
N ALA A 135 -4.17 29.38 2.81
CA ALA A 135 -2.79 29.77 2.51
C ALA A 135 -1.79 28.61 2.49
N CYS A 136 -2.23 27.38 2.79
CA CYS A 136 -1.33 26.22 2.88
C CYS A 136 -1.16 25.55 1.51
N SER A 137 0.09 25.37 1.06
CA SER A 137 0.37 24.59 -0.14
C SER A 137 0.09 23.10 0.11
N MET A 138 -0.71 22.50 -0.77
CA MET A 138 -1.04 21.07 -0.73
C MET A 138 0.08 20.19 -1.25
N ASP A 139 0.98 20.70 -2.11
CA ASP A 139 1.92 19.89 -2.88
C ASP A 139 2.88 19.09 -2.01
N HIS A 140 3.40 19.71 -0.95
CA HIS A 140 4.29 19.05 -0.01
C HIS A 140 3.56 17.94 0.77
N LYS A 141 2.31 18.17 1.18
CA LYS A 141 1.50 17.19 1.94
C LYS A 141 1.08 16.01 1.06
N ILE A 142 0.66 16.29 -0.18
CA ILE A 142 0.36 15.28 -1.19
C ILE A 142 1.61 14.44 -1.48
N SER A 143 2.77 15.08 -1.68
CA SER A 143 4.04 14.39 -1.96
C SER A 143 4.48 13.50 -0.80
N ALA A 144 4.29 13.96 0.45
CA ALA A 144 4.59 13.19 1.64
C ALA A 144 3.72 11.92 1.73
N LEU A 145 2.40 12.06 1.56
CA LEU A 145 1.51 10.90 1.60
C LEU A 145 1.73 9.95 0.41
N ALA A 146 2.05 10.47 -0.78
CA ALA A 146 2.40 9.66 -1.95
C ALA A 146 3.70 8.86 -1.70
N GLN A 147 4.69 9.46 -1.04
CA GLN A 147 5.92 8.76 -0.68
C GLN A 147 5.67 7.65 0.34
N ILE A 148 4.80 7.91 1.32
CA ILE A 148 4.36 6.90 2.29
C ILE A 148 3.62 5.76 1.58
N ALA A 149 2.68 6.07 0.69
CA ALA A 149 1.92 5.07 -0.06
C ALA A 149 2.83 4.16 -0.90
N ARG A 150 3.84 4.72 -1.56
CA ARG A 150 4.83 3.94 -2.32
C ARG A 150 5.71 3.04 -1.45
N SER A 151 6.07 3.51 -0.25
CA SER A 151 6.99 2.77 0.63
C SER A 151 6.27 1.79 1.56
N GLN A 152 5.02 2.06 1.93
CA GLN A 152 4.25 1.35 2.94
C GLN A 152 2.75 1.23 2.54
N PRO A 153 2.42 0.65 1.37
CA PRO A 153 1.06 0.62 0.84
C PRO A 153 0.07 -0.04 1.80
N CYS A 154 0.45 -1.16 2.43
CA CYS A 154 -0.40 -1.88 3.38
C CYS A 154 -0.75 -1.06 4.63
N VAL A 155 0.12 -0.13 5.05
CA VAL A 155 -0.17 0.77 6.18
C VAL A 155 -1.21 1.79 5.76
N VAL A 156 -1.11 2.34 4.55
CA VAL A 156 -2.09 3.29 4.00
C VAL A 156 -3.44 2.63 3.77
N LEU A 157 -3.49 1.40 3.26
CA LEU A 157 -4.73 0.65 3.05
C LEU A 157 -5.53 0.45 4.34
N ARG A 158 -4.85 0.22 5.47
CA ARG A 158 -5.51 0.13 6.78
C ARG A 158 -6.17 1.44 7.24
N HIS A 159 -5.80 2.56 6.63
CA HIS A 159 -6.36 3.89 6.92
C HIS A 159 -7.41 4.34 5.89
N LEU A 160 -7.83 3.49 4.95
CA LEU A 160 -8.97 3.79 4.06
C LEU A 160 -10.25 4.20 4.82
N PRO A 161 -10.62 3.59 5.97
CA PRO A 161 -11.77 4.06 6.74
C PRO A 161 -11.64 5.51 7.23
N LEU A 162 -10.44 5.93 7.64
CA LEU A 162 -10.18 7.32 8.03
C LEU A 162 -10.29 8.25 6.82
N LEU A 163 -9.71 7.86 5.69
CA LEU A 163 -9.84 8.61 4.42
C LEU A 163 -11.30 8.79 4.02
N SER A 164 -12.11 7.73 4.12
CA SER A 164 -13.55 7.78 3.84
C SER A 164 -14.27 8.76 4.78
N ALA A 165 -14.02 8.67 6.10
CA ALA A 165 -14.65 9.56 7.08
C ALA A 165 -14.27 11.05 6.88
N CYS A 166 -12.99 11.32 6.61
CA CYS A 166 -12.52 12.67 6.31
C CYS A 166 -13.12 13.20 5.00
N LEU A 167 -13.18 12.37 3.95
CA LEU A 167 -13.79 12.73 2.67
C LEU A 167 -15.28 13.01 2.79
N ALA A 168 -16.02 12.21 3.57
CA ALA A 168 -17.44 12.43 3.82
C ALA A 168 -17.70 13.79 4.47
N SER A 169 -16.81 14.22 5.38
CA SER A 169 -16.88 15.55 5.99
C SER A 169 -16.63 16.66 4.96
N VAL A 170 -15.67 16.47 4.06
CA VAL A 170 -15.39 17.43 2.96
C VAL A 170 -16.57 17.51 2.00
N ALA A 171 -17.21 16.38 1.66
CA ALA A 171 -18.33 16.35 0.73
C ALA A 171 -19.57 17.12 1.20
N GLN A 172 -19.67 17.41 2.50
CA GLN A 172 -20.74 18.24 3.07
C GLN A 172 -20.48 19.75 2.96
N LEU A 173 -19.28 20.17 2.55
CA LEU A 173 -18.96 21.58 2.43
C LEU A 173 -19.71 22.23 1.25
N PRO A 174 -20.05 23.53 1.34
CA PRO A 174 -20.67 24.25 0.23
C PRO A 174 -19.79 24.21 -1.03
N ALA A 175 -20.41 24.06 -2.21
CA ALA A 175 -19.71 23.99 -3.49
C ALA A 175 -18.72 25.14 -3.72
N ARG A 176 -19.00 26.34 -3.19
CA ARG A 176 -18.09 27.49 -3.26
C ARG A 176 -16.76 27.25 -2.54
N GLN A 177 -16.76 26.58 -1.39
CA GLN A 177 -15.54 26.25 -0.65
C GLN A 177 -14.76 25.13 -1.36
N LEU A 178 -15.47 24.13 -1.88
CA LEU A 178 -14.85 23.02 -2.60
C LEU A 178 -14.14 23.45 -3.90
N ARG A 179 -14.49 24.62 -4.46
CA ARG A 179 -13.82 25.21 -5.64
C ARG A 179 -12.47 25.86 -5.32
N THR A 180 -12.07 25.96 -4.05
CA THR A 180 -10.73 26.44 -3.70
C THR A 180 -9.66 25.46 -4.19
N ASN A 181 -8.50 25.98 -4.57
CA ASN A 181 -7.40 25.16 -5.10
C ASN A 181 -7.04 24.01 -4.13
N SER A 182 -7.03 24.27 -2.82
CA SER A 182 -6.64 23.28 -1.83
C SER A 182 -7.60 22.09 -1.77
N TYR A 183 -8.92 22.33 -1.76
CA TYR A 183 -9.91 21.25 -1.80
C TYR A 183 -9.95 20.55 -3.17
N GLN A 184 -9.75 21.27 -4.28
CA GLN A 184 -9.64 20.66 -5.61
C GLN A 184 -8.45 19.69 -5.68
N SER A 185 -7.27 20.11 -5.22
CA SER A 185 -6.08 19.27 -5.16
C SER A 185 -6.29 18.04 -4.27
N LEU A 186 -6.94 18.22 -3.11
CA LEU A 186 -7.30 17.12 -2.22
C LEU A 186 -8.23 16.11 -2.92
N LEU A 187 -9.35 16.58 -3.44
CA LEU A 187 -10.38 15.74 -4.07
C LEU A 187 -9.83 14.97 -5.27
N GLN A 188 -8.94 15.58 -6.06
CA GLN A 188 -8.26 14.90 -7.18
C GLN A 188 -7.23 13.88 -6.71
N TYR A 189 -6.54 14.16 -5.60
CA TYR A 189 -5.50 13.28 -5.09
C TYR A 189 -6.03 11.99 -4.48
N ILE A 190 -7.17 12.01 -3.77
CA ILE A 190 -7.72 10.79 -3.15
C ILE A 190 -7.98 9.64 -4.14
N PRO A 191 -8.69 9.81 -5.26
CA PRO A 191 -8.90 8.72 -6.22
C PRO A 191 -7.59 8.34 -6.94
N LYS A 192 -6.65 9.27 -7.10
CA LYS A 192 -5.29 8.96 -7.59
C LYS A 192 -4.52 8.07 -6.61
N LEU A 193 -4.59 8.35 -5.31
CA LEU A 193 -3.99 7.53 -4.27
C LEU A 193 -4.57 6.10 -4.29
N LEU A 194 -5.88 5.95 -4.50
CA LEU A 194 -6.50 4.63 -4.61
C LEU A 194 -5.99 3.86 -5.84
N LEU A 195 -5.85 4.53 -6.98
CA LEU A 195 -5.24 3.97 -8.19
C LEU A 195 -3.78 3.58 -7.97
N ASP A 196 -2.99 4.41 -7.29
CA ASP A 196 -1.58 4.13 -6.97
C ASP A 196 -1.42 2.95 -5.99
N LEU A 197 -2.47 2.62 -5.22
CA LEU A 197 -2.54 1.49 -4.30
C LEU A 197 -3.21 0.24 -4.91
N ALA A 198 -3.53 0.26 -6.21
CA ALA A 198 -4.07 -0.90 -6.91
C ALA A 198 -2.99 -2.01 -7.04
N PRO A 199 -3.40 -3.30 -7.02
CA PRO A 199 -4.78 -3.78 -6.97
C PRO A 199 -5.39 -3.87 -5.56
N GLN A 200 -4.60 -3.74 -4.50
CA GLN A 200 -5.04 -4.07 -3.14
C GLN A 200 -6.15 -3.15 -2.63
N SER A 201 -6.16 -1.88 -3.04
CA SER A 201 -7.27 -0.95 -2.74
C SER A 201 -8.61 -1.36 -3.35
N PHE A 202 -8.62 -2.22 -4.38
CA PHE A 202 -9.80 -2.70 -5.09
C PHE A 202 -10.28 -4.09 -4.64
N GLU A 203 -9.50 -4.77 -3.79
CA GLU A 203 -9.89 -6.04 -3.16
C GLU A 203 -10.90 -5.82 -2.04
N GLU A 204 -10.76 -4.74 -1.26
CA GLU A 204 -11.68 -4.37 -0.17
C GLU A 204 -12.90 -3.60 -0.70
N ALA A 205 -13.79 -4.31 -1.41
CA ALA A 205 -14.92 -3.73 -2.14
C ALA A 205 -15.74 -2.73 -1.31
N ASP A 206 -16.15 -3.07 -0.08
CA ASP A 206 -16.99 -2.21 0.76
C ASP A 206 -16.34 -0.85 1.06
N ARG A 207 -15.03 -0.85 1.32
CA ARG A 207 -14.27 0.37 1.65
C ARG A 207 -14.08 1.25 0.43
N LEU A 208 -13.74 0.66 -0.71
CA LEU A 208 -13.65 1.37 -1.98
C LEU A 208 -15.00 1.98 -2.35
N GLN A 209 -16.08 1.19 -2.31
CA GLN A 209 -17.43 1.64 -2.64
C GLN A 209 -17.90 2.79 -1.73
N SER A 210 -17.60 2.75 -0.43
CA SER A 210 -17.89 3.86 0.49
C SER A 210 -17.22 5.18 0.06
N ILE A 211 -15.96 5.12 -0.40
CA ILE A 211 -15.25 6.30 -0.91
C ILE A 211 -15.86 6.75 -2.24
N MET A 212 -16.15 5.82 -3.15
CA MET A 212 -16.80 6.10 -4.44
C MET A 212 -18.16 6.77 -4.26
N GLN A 213 -18.98 6.25 -3.35
CA GLN A 213 -20.29 6.80 -3.02
C GLN A 213 -20.20 8.27 -2.62
N THR A 214 -19.20 8.59 -1.78
CA THR A 214 -18.98 9.97 -1.35
C THR A 214 -18.68 10.89 -2.52
N PHE A 215 -17.91 10.44 -3.51
CA PHE A 215 -17.66 11.19 -4.74
C PHE A 215 -18.91 11.31 -5.62
N PHE A 216 -19.68 10.24 -5.77
CA PHE A 216 -20.93 10.26 -6.53
C PHE A 216 -21.93 11.26 -5.95
N THR A 217 -22.16 11.22 -4.64
CA THR A 217 -23.00 12.20 -3.94
C THR A 217 -22.43 13.63 -4.05
N LEU A 218 -21.10 13.79 -4.03
CA LEU A 218 -20.49 15.10 -4.27
C LEU A 218 -20.85 15.62 -5.67
N PHE A 219 -20.75 14.79 -6.72
CA PHE A 219 -21.07 15.17 -8.10
C PHE A 219 -22.55 15.50 -8.29
N GLU A 220 -23.45 14.77 -7.62
CA GLU A 220 -24.89 15.10 -7.61
C GLU A 220 -25.13 16.51 -7.04
N ASN A 221 -24.38 16.90 -6.00
CA ASN A 221 -24.52 18.21 -5.34
C ASN A 221 -23.85 19.36 -6.11
N VAL A 222 -22.66 19.14 -6.67
CA VAL A 222 -21.88 20.22 -7.32
C VAL A 222 -22.14 20.36 -8.82
N GLY A 223 -22.74 19.33 -9.44
CA GLY A 223 -23.07 19.25 -10.86
C GLY A 223 -21.87 19.17 -11.80
N CYS A 224 -22.15 19.09 -13.10
CA CYS A 224 -21.11 19.10 -14.14
C CYS A 224 -20.70 20.53 -14.53
N GLY A 225 -19.51 20.92 -14.09
CA GLY A 225 -18.89 22.21 -14.44
C GLY A 225 -17.43 22.04 -14.83
N ARG A 226 -16.89 23.01 -15.59
CA ARG A 226 -15.49 22.97 -16.07
C ARG A 226 -14.47 22.79 -14.95
N THR A 227 -14.75 23.32 -13.77
CA THR A 227 -13.91 23.18 -12.57
C THR A 227 -13.71 21.72 -12.15
N TRP A 228 -14.71 20.87 -12.39
CA TRP A 228 -14.72 19.47 -11.94
C TRP A 228 -14.17 18.48 -12.97
N ILE A 229 -13.81 18.94 -14.16
CA ILE A 229 -13.28 18.10 -15.24
C ILE A 229 -12.06 17.26 -14.79
N PRO A 230 -11.04 17.83 -14.10
CA PRO A 230 -9.88 17.04 -13.68
C PRO A 230 -10.26 15.94 -12.69
N LEU A 231 -11.16 16.24 -11.74
CA LEU A 231 -11.67 15.24 -10.80
C LEU A 231 -12.48 14.16 -11.52
N ALA A 232 -13.36 14.55 -12.44
CA ALA A 232 -14.17 13.63 -13.22
C ALA A 232 -13.29 12.65 -14.02
N GLN A 233 -12.21 13.13 -14.65
CA GLN A 233 -11.28 12.26 -15.38
C GLN A 233 -10.66 11.17 -14.48
N VAL A 234 -10.19 11.54 -13.29
CA VAL A 234 -9.55 10.57 -12.38
C VAL A 234 -10.58 9.58 -11.82
N LEU A 235 -11.79 10.04 -11.51
CA LEU A 235 -12.88 9.15 -11.06
C LEU A 235 -13.34 8.19 -12.16
N GLN A 236 -13.43 8.64 -13.41
CA GLN A 236 -13.73 7.76 -14.54
C GLN A 236 -12.67 6.65 -14.66
N ASN A 237 -11.38 7.00 -14.55
CA ASN A 237 -10.30 6.02 -14.58
C ASN A 237 -10.38 5.02 -13.43
N MET A 238 -10.70 5.49 -12.21
CA MET A 238 -10.92 4.63 -11.05
C MET A 238 -12.11 3.69 -11.24
N CYS A 239 -13.21 4.15 -11.81
CA CYS A 239 -14.37 3.29 -12.08
C CYS A 239 -14.04 2.19 -13.12
N VAL A 240 -13.29 2.54 -14.17
CA VAL A 240 -12.82 1.56 -15.16
C VAL A 240 -11.87 0.55 -14.53
N ALA A 241 -10.89 1.01 -13.74
CA ALA A 241 -9.99 0.13 -13.00
C ALA A 241 -10.76 -0.83 -12.07
N TYR A 242 -11.85 -0.37 -11.46
CA TYR A 242 -12.68 -1.24 -10.62
C TYR A 242 -13.40 -2.33 -11.43
N LEU A 243 -13.90 -2.01 -12.62
CA LEU A 243 -14.47 -3.01 -13.54
C LEU A 243 -13.43 -4.03 -13.99
N GLU A 244 -12.20 -3.59 -14.27
CA GLU A 244 -11.13 -4.47 -14.73
C GLU A 244 -10.61 -5.40 -13.62
N LEU A 245 -10.42 -4.87 -12.41
CA LEU A 245 -9.83 -5.60 -11.29
C LEU A 245 -10.85 -6.44 -10.51
N ASN A 246 -12.12 -6.01 -10.43
CA ASN A 246 -13.14 -6.66 -9.62
C ASN A 246 -14.53 -6.57 -10.28
N ALA A 247 -14.62 -7.07 -11.51
CA ALA A 247 -15.80 -6.97 -12.37
C ALA A 247 -17.13 -7.36 -11.71
N LYS A 248 -17.16 -8.45 -10.92
CA LYS A 248 -18.39 -8.93 -10.28
C LYS A 248 -18.94 -7.92 -9.27
N SER A 249 -18.09 -7.44 -8.36
CA SER A 249 -18.48 -6.48 -7.33
C SER A 249 -18.77 -5.11 -7.94
N ALA A 250 -17.94 -4.68 -8.90
CA ALA A 250 -18.11 -3.42 -9.61
C ALA A 250 -19.44 -3.36 -10.37
N LYS A 251 -19.81 -4.41 -11.11
CA LYS A 251 -21.09 -4.47 -11.83
C LYS A 251 -22.29 -4.35 -10.88
N SER A 252 -22.29 -5.13 -9.79
CA SER A 252 -23.37 -5.07 -8.79
C SER A 252 -23.49 -3.69 -8.16
N TYR A 253 -22.36 -3.03 -7.85
CA TYR A 253 -22.38 -1.70 -7.27
C TYR A 253 -22.80 -0.63 -8.30
N PHE A 254 -22.30 -0.71 -9.54
CA PHE A 254 -22.60 0.29 -10.57
C PHE A 254 -24.06 0.29 -10.99
N LEU A 255 -24.76 -0.84 -10.92
CA LEU A 255 -26.22 -0.91 -11.07
C LEU A 255 -26.94 -0.01 -10.05
N THR A 256 -26.45 0.05 -8.80
CA THR A 256 -27.03 0.94 -7.78
C THR A 256 -26.69 2.42 -8.00
N GLN A 257 -25.69 2.72 -8.84
CA GLN A 257 -25.13 4.07 -9.04
C GLN A 257 -25.24 4.56 -10.50
N ILE A 258 -26.17 4.01 -11.29
CA ILE A 258 -26.30 4.28 -12.73
C ILE A 258 -26.35 5.78 -13.03
N GLU A 259 -27.21 6.52 -12.33
CA GLU A 259 -27.41 7.95 -12.60
C GLU A 259 -26.19 8.78 -12.24
N ALA A 260 -25.53 8.48 -11.13
CA ALA A 260 -24.28 9.16 -10.75
C ALA A 260 -23.17 8.91 -11.76
N ILE A 261 -23.03 7.68 -12.28
CA ILE A 261 -22.01 7.37 -13.28
C ILE A 261 -22.35 8.03 -14.63
N LYS A 262 -23.63 8.07 -15.03
CA LYS A 262 -24.06 8.83 -16.22
C LYS A 262 -23.69 10.31 -16.08
N GLN A 263 -24.00 10.93 -14.96
CA GLN A 263 -23.63 12.32 -14.69
C GLN A 263 -22.10 12.51 -14.76
N LEU A 264 -21.32 11.64 -14.13
CA LEU A 264 -19.86 11.67 -14.19
C LEU A 264 -19.35 11.59 -15.64
N CYS A 265 -19.95 10.76 -16.49
CA CYS A 265 -19.60 10.63 -17.90
C CYS A 265 -20.05 11.83 -18.75
N LEU A 266 -21.09 12.56 -18.35
CA LEU A 266 -21.49 13.82 -19.00
C LEU A 266 -20.51 14.95 -18.70
N CYS A 267 -19.87 14.96 -17.53
CA CYS A 267 -18.92 15.99 -17.14
C CYS A 267 -17.66 16.04 -18.04
N LEU A 268 -17.23 14.89 -18.59
CA LEU A 268 -16.09 14.80 -19.50
C LEU A 268 -16.22 13.57 -20.41
N LYS A 269 -16.16 13.80 -21.73
CA LYS A 269 -16.02 12.72 -22.72
C LYS A 269 -14.56 12.26 -22.76
N SER A 270 -14.30 11.00 -22.41
CA SER A 270 -12.98 10.37 -22.41
C SER A 270 -13.09 8.90 -22.85
N PRO A 271 -11.97 8.21 -23.15
CA PRO A 271 -12.00 6.77 -23.38
C PRO A 271 -12.64 6.00 -22.21
N SER A 272 -12.32 6.42 -20.98
CA SER A 272 -12.89 5.85 -19.76
C SER A 272 -14.40 6.09 -19.66
N SER A 273 -14.89 7.28 -20.04
CA SER A 273 -16.32 7.57 -20.04
C SER A 273 -17.07 6.69 -21.05
N LYS A 274 -16.47 6.39 -22.20
CA LYS A 274 -17.05 5.49 -23.20
C LYS A 274 -17.18 4.07 -22.65
N ILE A 275 -16.12 3.54 -22.05
CA ILE A 275 -16.13 2.20 -21.42
C ILE A 275 -17.22 2.10 -20.35
N LEU A 276 -17.37 3.13 -19.51
CA LEU A 276 -18.39 3.16 -18.46
C LEU A 276 -19.81 3.23 -19.02
N ILE A 277 -20.06 4.05 -20.05
CA ILE A 277 -21.37 4.11 -20.71
C ILE A 277 -21.72 2.76 -21.33
N ASP A 278 -20.78 2.14 -22.06
CA ASP A 278 -20.99 0.84 -22.70
C ASP A 278 -21.27 -0.25 -21.64
N ALA A 279 -20.54 -0.22 -20.52
CA ALA A 279 -20.76 -1.13 -19.39
C ALA A 279 -22.14 -0.96 -18.74
N ILE A 280 -22.59 0.27 -18.50
CA ILE A 280 -23.93 0.55 -17.95
C ILE A 280 -25.02 0.12 -18.91
N MET A 281 -24.88 0.42 -20.21
CA MET A 281 -25.85 0.02 -21.23
C MET A 281 -25.99 -1.50 -21.29
N TYR A 282 -24.88 -2.23 -21.16
CA TYR A 282 -24.92 -3.68 -21.08
C TYR A 282 -25.62 -4.17 -19.81
N LEU A 283 -25.35 -3.55 -18.67
CA LEU A 283 -25.95 -3.92 -17.38
C LEU A 283 -27.47 -3.71 -17.35
N ASN A 284 -27.96 -2.60 -17.90
CA ASN A 284 -29.41 -2.31 -17.96
C ASN A 284 -30.19 -3.32 -18.82
N ARG A 285 -29.56 -3.93 -19.82
CA ARG A 285 -30.21 -4.94 -20.70
C ARG A 285 -30.32 -6.32 -20.07
N VAL A 286 -29.66 -6.55 -18.93
CA VAL A 286 -29.65 -7.86 -18.25
C VAL A 286 -30.73 -7.92 -17.15
N GLU A 287 -31.31 -6.77 -16.76
CA GLU A 287 -32.41 -6.67 -15.80
C GLU A 287 -33.81 -6.53 -16.45
N GLU A 288 -33.89 -6.38 -17.79
CA GLU A 288 -35.12 -6.48 -18.60
C GLU A 288 -35.34 -7.91 -19.11
#